data_AF-A0A6M1SHA6-F1
#
_entry.id   AF-A0A6M1SHA6-F1
#
_cell.length_a   1.000
_cell.length_b   1.000
_cell.length_c   1.000
_cell.angle_alpha   90.00
_cell.angle_beta   90.00
_cell.angle_gamma   90.00
#
_symmetry.space_group_name_H-M   'P 1'
#
loop_
_entity.id
_entity.type
_entity.pdbx_description
1 polymer ?
#
loop_
_entity_poly.entity_id
_entity_poly.type
_entity_poly.pdbx_seq_one_letter_code
_entity_poly.pdbx_strand_id
1 'polypeptide(L)'
;FDLEKVRGWYAQESFWKPQIGGTATVRFQLPGGAYWERLLDNPERFGKQKANFVGGYKGQWWCPPALTLSDLVAAGEVWVVEGIFDAIALYH
;
A
#
# COMPACT_ATOMS: atom_id res chain seq x y z
N PHE A 1 -6.21 3.14 15.11
CA PHE A 1 -6.28 2.46 13.81
C PHE A 1 -7.21 1.27 13.98
N ASP A 2 -8.35 1.27 13.31
CA ASP A 2 -9.32 0.17 13.40
C ASP A 2 -9.14 -0.75 12.18
N LEU A 3 -8.59 -1.94 12.42
CA LEU A 3 -8.28 -2.90 11.35
C LEU A 3 -9.55 -3.40 10.63
N GLU A 4 -10.71 -3.34 11.28
CA GLU A 4 -11.98 -3.74 10.67
C GLU A 4 -12.34 -2.84 9.48
N LYS A 5 -12.07 -1.53 9.58
CA LYS A 5 -12.42 -0.54 8.54
C LYS A 5 -11.63 -0.72 7.24
N VAL A 6 -10.46 -1.35 7.32
CA VAL A 6 -9.54 -1.53 6.19
C VAL A 6 -9.50 -2.98 5.70
N ARG A 7 -10.35 -3.83 6.27
CA ARG A 7 -10.47 -5.24 5.86
C ARG A 7 -10.83 -5.30 4.38
N GLY A 8 -10.04 -6.06 3.61
CA GLY A 8 -10.21 -6.20 2.16
C GLY A 8 -9.50 -5.14 1.32
N TRP A 9 -8.88 -4.11 1.93
CA TRP A 9 -8.10 -3.11 1.18
C TRP A 9 -6.71 -3.64 0.78
N TYR A 10 -6.24 -4.68 1.47
CA TYR A 10 -4.96 -5.32 1.25
C TYR A 10 -5.10 -6.85 1.27
N ALA A 11 -4.14 -7.52 0.65
CA ALA A 11 -3.93 -8.95 0.77
C ALA A 11 -2.72 -9.23 1.69
N GLN A 12 -2.76 -10.34 2.41
CA GLN A 12 -1.59 -10.86 3.12
C GLN A 12 -0.86 -11.83 2.19
N GLU A 13 0.43 -11.60 2.01
CA GLU A 13 1.25 -12.25 0.99
C GLU A 13 2.63 -12.59 1.57
N SER A 14 3.49 -13.19 0.74
CA SER A 14 4.89 -13.46 1.09
C SER A 14 5.83 -12.88 0.04
N PHE A 15 6.90 -12.24 0.51
CA PHE A 15 7.99 -11.77 -0.33
C PHE A 15 9.24 -12.59 -0.07
N TRP A 16 9.95 -12.98 -1.13
CA TRP A 16 11.19 -13.73 -1.05
C TRP A 16 12.32 -12.99 -1.76
N LYS A 17 13.47 -12.88 -1.08
CA LYS A 17 14.70 -12.35 -1.67
C LYS A 17 15.80 -13.40 -1.59
N PRO A 18 16.48 -13.72 -2.72
CA PRO A 18 17.63 -14.61 -2.71
C PRO A 18 18.66 -14.18 -1.63
N GLN A 19 19.30 -15.17 -1.01
CA GLN A 19 20.30 -15.02 0.06
C GLN A 19 19.81 -14.41 1.39
N ILE A 20 18.61 -13.84 1.48
CA ILE A 20 18.04 -13.27 2.71
C ILE A 20 16.91 -14.15 3.26
N GLY A 21 16.04 -14.61 2.37
CA GLY A 21 14.89 -15.43 2.71
C GLY A 21 13.55 -14.71 2.58
N GLY A 22 12.55 -15.23 3.31
CA GLY A 22 11.15 -14.83 3.21
C GLY A 22 10.70 -13.90 4.33
N THR A 23 9.65 -13.14 4.05
CA THR A 23 8.94 -12.29 5.01
C THR A 23 7.47 -12.18 4.62
N ALA A 24 6.58 -12.09 5.60
CA ALA A 24 5.19 -11.76 5.33
C ALA A 24 5.08 -10.31 4.83
N THR A 25 4.11 -10.08 3.94
CA THR A 25 3.80 -8.76 3.43
C THR A 25 2.31 -8.45 3.53
N VAL A 26 2.00 -7.16 3.61
CA VAL A 26 0.67 -6.65 3.25
C VAL A 26 0.77 -5.93 1.92
N ARG A 27 -0.02 -6.36 0.94
CA ARG A 27 0.00 -5.88 -0.44
C ARG A 27 -1.23 -5.06 -0.76
N PHE A 28 -1.01 -3.89 -1.34
CA PHE A 28 -2.04 -2.97 -1.82
C PHE A 28 -1.93 -2.83 -3.34
N GLN A 29 -3.05 -3.00 -4.03
CA GLN A 29 -3.11 -2.89 -5.48
C GLN A 29 -3.07 -1.43 -5.91
N LEU A 30 -2.36 -1.17 -7.00
CA LEU A 30 -2.30 0.11 -7.70
C LEU A 30 -2.97 -0.05 -9.07
N PRO A 31 -3.33 1.06 -9.74
CA PRO A 31 -3.83 1.01 -11.10
C PRO A 31 -2.88 0.27 -12.06
N GLY A 32 -3.44 -0.35 -13.10
CA GLY A 32 -2.67 -1.04 -14.13
C GLY A 32 -2.03 -2.36 -13.68
N GLY A 33 -2.53 -2.98 -12.60
CA GLY A 33 -2.01 -4.25 -12.07
C GLY A 33 -0.66 -4.12 -11.35
N ALA A 34 -0.19 -2.89 -11.15
CA ALA A 34 0.93 -2.63 -10.25
C ALA A 34 0.51 -2.85 -8.80
N TYR A 35 1.47 -3.03 -7.91
CA TYR A 35 1.19 -3.07 -6.48
C TYR A 35 2.37 -2.58 -5.66
N TRP A 36 2.05 -2.22 -4.43
CA TRP A 36 3.00 -1.95 -3.37
C TRP A 36 2.80 -2.95 -2.24
N GLU A 37 3.87 -3.49 -1.69
CA GLU A 37 3.79 -4.38 -0.53
C GLU A 37 4.79 -4.00 0.56
N ARG A 38 4.33 -3.99 1.81
CA ARG A 38 5.15 -3.71 2.98
C ARG A 38 5.80 -4.99 3.50
N LEU A 39 7.10 -4.97 3.77
CA LEU A 39 7.78 -6.08 4.45
C LEU A 39 7.55 -5.95 5.96
N LEU A 40 7.09 -7.02 6.61
CA LEU A 40 6.68 -6.98 8.02
C LEU A 40 7.67 -7.67 8.95
N ASP A 41 8.12 -8.87 8.61
CA ASP A 41 8.90 -9.71 9.52
C ASP A 41 10.40 -9.45 9.39
N ASN A 42 11.02 -8.98 10.47
CA ASN A 42 12.45 -8.71 10.58
C ASN A 42 12.98 -7.93 9.35
N PRO A 43 12.38 -6.75 9.05
CA PRO A 43 12.64 -5.99 7.83
C PRO A 43 14.09 -5.49 7.76
N GLU A 44 14.79 -5.37 8.89
CA GLU A 44 16.20 -5.00 8.96
C GLU A 44 17.13 -5.94 8.19
N ARG A 45 16.74 -7.22 8.02
CA ARG A 45 17.47 -8.19 7.18
C ARG A 45 17.49 -7.78 5.71
N PHE A 46 16.54 -6.95 5.27
CA PHE A 46 16.45 -6.42 3.92
C PHE A 46 17.16 -5.05 3.79
N GLY A 47 17.94 -4.64 4.80
CA GLY A 47 18.69 -3.39 4.81
C GLY A 47 17.76 -2.17 4.86
N LYS A 48 17.89 -1.27 3.88
CA LYS A 48 17.02 -0.07 3.79
C LYS A 48 15.68 -0.36 3.09
N GLN A 49 15.52 -1.55 2.50
CA GLN A 49 14.31 -1.92 1.77
C GLN A 49 13.20 -2.28 2.75
N LYS A 50 12.24 -1.38 2.95
CA LYS A 50 11.08 -1.61 3.83
C LYS A 50 9.82 -2.03 3.06
N ALA A 51 9.84 -1.94 1.74
CA ALA A 51 8.73 -2.26 0.87
C ALA A 51 9.22 -2.67 -0.52
N ASN A 52 8.31 -3.22 -1.31
CA ASN A 52 8.54 -3.62 -2.68
C ASN A 52 7.44 -3.04 -3.59
N PHE A 53 7.82 -2.60 -4.78
CA PHE A 53 6.90 -2.14 -5.83
C PHE A 53 7.07 -3.03 -7.04
N VAL A 54 5.96 -3.46 -7.64
CA VAL A 54 5.95 -4.29 -8.84
C VAL A 54 5.00 -3.69 -9.87
N GLY A 55 5.38 -3.77 -11.15
CA GLY A 55 4.59 -3.23 -12.27
C GLY A 55 4.90 -1.76 -12.59
N GLY A 56 4.14 -1.19 -13.53
CA GLY A 56 4.30 0.20 -13.99
C GLY A 56 3.59 1.19 -13.07
N TYR A 57 4.20 1.54 -11.93
CA TYR A 57 3.58 2.40 -10.90
C TYR A 57 3.87 3.90 -11.05
N LYS A 58 4.76 4.31 -11.97
CA LYS A 58 5.12 5.74 -12.14
C LYS A 58 3.90 6.55 -12.58
N GLY A 59 3.63 7.66 -11.90
CA GLY A 59 2.46 8.51 -12.14
C GLY A 59 1.15 7.97 -11.56
N GLN A 60 1.20 6.84 -10.85
CA GLN A 60 0.04 6.27 -10.16
C GLN A 60 0.04 6.67 -8.69
N TRP A 61 -1.16 6.63 -8.08
CA TRP A 61 -1.35 6.74 -6.64
C TRP A 61 -2.23 5.59 -6.15
N TRP A 62 -2.18 5.34 -4.84
CA TRP A 62 -3.15 4.48 -4.18
C TRP A 62 -4.30 5.34 -3.65
N CYS A 63 -5.53 4.89 -3.86
CA CYS A 63 -6.73 5.52 -3.33
C CYS A 63 -7.46 4.52 -2.42
N PRO A 64 -7.90 4.93 -1.21
CA PRO A 64 -8.74 4.07 -0.37
C PRO A 64 -9.95 3.54 -1.16
N PRO A 65 -10.25 2.22 -1.12
CA PRO A 65 -11.42 1.65 -1.79
C PRO A 65 -12.76 2.26 -1.37
N ALA A 66 -12.80 2.95 -0.23
CA ALA A 66 -13.97 3.67 0.25
C ALA A 66 -14.24 5.00 -0.47
N LEU A 67 -13.30 5.49 -1.29
CA LEU A 67 -13.46 6.69 -2.10
C LEU A 67 -13.54 6.31 -3.58
N THR A 68 -14.55 6.82 -4.27
CA THR A 68 -14.68 6.71 -5.72
C THR A 68 -14.09 7.93 -6.41
N LEU A 69 -13.81 7.82 -7.71
CA LEU A 69 -13.37 8.97 -8.50
C LEU A 69 -14.41 10.12 -8.49
N SER A 70 -15.69 9.77 -8.46
CA SER A 70 -16.78 10.76 -8.36
C SER A 70 -16.75 11.52 -7.04
N ASP A 71 -16.44 10.85 -5.93
CA ASP A 71 -16.28 11.50 -4.62
C ASP A 71 -15.13 12.51 -4.66
N LEU A 72 -13.99 12.13 -5.26
CA LEU A 72 -12.82 13.00 -5.38
C LEU A 72 -13.08 14.24 -6.25
N VAL A 73 -13.82 14.09 -7.36
CA VAL A 73 -14.21 15.21 -8.23
C VAL A 73 -15.14 16.17 -7.50
N ALA A 74 -16.03 15.66 -6.65
CA ALA A 74 -16.98 16.47 -5.90
C ALA A 74 -16.39 17.12 -4.64
N ALA A 75 -15.26 16.63 -4.12
CA ALA A 75 -14.72 17.00 -2.81
C ALA A 75 -14.25 18.46 -2.68
N GLY A 76 -14.04 19.18 -3.79
CA GLY A 76 -13.55 20.57 -3.81
C GLY A 76 -12.07 20.72 -3.43
N GLU A 77 -11.53 19.81 -2.62
CA GLU A 77 -10.13 19.67 -2.26
C GLU A 77 -9.75 18.18 -2.18
N VAL A 78 -8.54 17.84 -2.62
CA VAL A 78 -8.00 16.48 -2.54
C VAL A 78 -6.62 16.53 -1.89
N TRP A 79 -6.47 15.76 -0.82
CA TRP A 79 -5.22 15.65 -0.08
C TRP A 79 -4.43 14.44 -0.57
N VAL A 80 -3.14 14.63 -0.83
CA VAL A 80 -2.21 13.57 -1.23
C VAL A 80 -1.11 13.48 -0.18
N VAL A 81 -0.84 12.27 0.27
CA VAL A 81 0.17 11.97 1.29
C VAL A 81 1.23 11.02 0.74
N GLU A 82 2.37 10.91 1.43
CA GLU A 82 3.55 10.17 0.95
C GLU A 82 3.33 8.64 0.95
N GLY A 83 2.57 8.12 1.91
CA GLY A 83 2.40 6.67 2.10
C GLY A 83 0.95 6.21 2.23
N ILE A 84 0.71 4.95 1.88
CA ILE A 84 -0.60 4.29 2.04
C ILE A 84 -1.04 4.28 3.51
N PHE A 85 -0.13 4.04 4.46
CA PHE A 85 -0.48 4.06 5.87
C PHE A 85 -0.85 5.45 6.38
N ASP A 86 -0.23 6.51 5.85
CA ASP A 86 -0.62 7.88 6.15
C ASP A 86 -2.00 8.18 5.55
N ALA A 87 -2.29 7.67 4.35
CA ALA A 87 -3.59 7.87 3.69
C ALA A 87 -4.71 7.17 4.48
N ILE A 88 -4.45 5.95 4.97
CA ILE A 88 -5.37 5.26 5.85
C ILE A 88 -5.51 6.02 7.18
N ALA A 89 -4.41 6.48 7.78
CA ALA A 89 -4.47 7.24 9.03
C ALA A 89 -5.28 8.54 8.88
N LEU A 90 -5.18 9.23 7.72
CA LEU A 90 -5.96 10.43 7.40
C LEU A 90 -7.46 10.13 7.20
N TYR A 91 -7.80 8.93 6.71
CA TYR A 91 -9.18 8.50 6.52
C TYR A 91 -9.90 8.16 7.85
N HIS A 92 -9.15 7.80 8.89
CA HIS A 92 -9.67 7.36 10.18
C HIS A 92 -9.94 8.51 11.16
#